data_AF-A0AA44DAN2-F1
#
_entry.id   AF-A0AA44DAN2-F1
#
_cell.length_a   1.000
_cell.length_b   1.000
_cell.length_c   1.000
_cell.angle_alpha   90.00
_cell.angle_beta   90.00
_cell.angle_gamma   90.00
#
_symmetry.space_group_name_H-M   'P 1'
#
loop_
_entity.id
_entity.type
_entity.pdbx_description
1 polymer ?
#
loop_
_entity_poly.entity_id
_entity_poly.type
_entity_poly.pdbx_seq_one_letter_code
_entity_poly.pdbx_strand_id
1 'polypeptide(L)'
;MTAQAAATTSGHPAPATPSGGGTGFCRVTVVAPDGRVDVALPEDIPVADLHPEILRLSGQSPAEGGPVGYHLVRRDGTVLDSARSLAAQRILDGELLSLRPFAESLPPAVFDDVSDAVASAVARDRRFWTDGLMRGSGLFGGSVLLTLLAFVLWQADPRHDTHGLPGVLAGVAALLLLALACVRARVYDDRGSAVALGVGAMANAAVGGSGLLPFAAGQGPGRLQFLLACAAVLVTALVLMLVAPSGDGPFVAFVFASTVGLLVTFVATLTGISAVEIAAVGPPVAVGALAFLPGLSTRLARLPIGFDPPRTAVGGYDGGEGAPQGPVDAARIAAQARRGHELLVGLVGGCALVAVTAAGVLGFSDDVWGRLLALATGAAMMMRAHLFRYSAQVGCALAAGLGSLVLLGLGLCVNPPEGVVRAALRGDTGALDVRTVWLAAAVAAVAAVIVAVGLIVPNKGVTPFWGRFLEIAEGFFLLTLVPLCLAVFGVYHSVRALTS
;
A
#
# COMPACT_ATOMS: atom_id res chain seq x y z
N MET A 1 -31.44 79.70 -49.96
CA MET A 1 -30.59 80.72 -49.31
C MET A 1 -29.72 79.99 -48.29
N THR A 2 -28.50 79.59 -48.65
CA THR A 2 -27.23 80.31 -48.40
C THR A 2 -26.93 80.45 -46.89
N ALA A 3 -26.08 79.56 -46.35
CA ALA A 3 -24.70 79.82 -45.89
C ALA A 3 -24.67 80.20 -44.38
N GLN A 4 -23.83 79.61 -43.52
CA GLN A 4 -22.37 79.74 -43.51
C GLN A 4 -21.65 78.62 -42.72
N ALA A 5 -20.42 78.37 -43.14
CA ALA A 5 -19.39 77.58 -42.47
C ALA A 5 -18.42 78.48 -41.67
N ALA A 6 -17.82 77.93 -40.61
CA ALA A 6 -16.50 78.23 -40.00
C ALA A 6 -16.44 77.51 -38.63
N ALA A 7 -15.34 76.97 -38.11
CA ALA A 7 -13.97 76.75 -38.56
C ALA A 7 -13.37 75.65 -37.65
N THR A 8 -12.44 74.89 -38.20
CA THR A 8 -11.60 73.92 -37.49
C THR A 8 -10.51 74.63 -36.70
N THR A 9 -10.32 74.25 -35.43
CA THR A 9 -9.06 74.48 -34.71
C THR A 9 -8.68 73.21 -33.95
N SER A 10 -7.52 72.69 -34.32
CA SER A 10 -6.82 71.54 -33.75
C SER A 10 -6.39 71.78 -32.30
N GLY A 11 -6.81 70.90 -31.40
CA GLY A 11 -6.25 70.78 -30.05
C GLY A 11 -5.92 69.31 -29.77
N HIS A 12 -4.63 68.98 -29.75
CA HIS A 12 -4.11 67.71 -29.26
C HIS A 12 -4.36 67.63 -27.74
N PRO A 13 -5.04 66.62 -27.19
CA PRO A 13 -4.94 66.33 -25.77
C PRO A 13 -3.65 65.52 -25.54
N ALA A 14 -2.79 66.02 -24.67
CA ALA A 14 -1.60 65.33 -24.20
C ALA A 14 -1.97 63.96 -23.58
N PRO A 15 -1.13 62.92 -23.72
CA PRO A 15 -1.38 61.65 -23.07
C PRO A 15 -1.30 61.83 -21.54
N ALA A 16 -2.40 61.46 -20.87
CA ALA A 16 -2.44 61.37 -19.42
C ALA A 16 -1.49 60.26 -18.96
N THR A 17 -0.45 60.62 -18.21
CA THR A 17 0.42 59.69 -17.51
C THR A 17 -0.35 59.06 -16.35
N PRO A 18 -0.52 57.73 -16.27
CA PRO A 18 -0.95 57.11 -15.03
C PRO A 18 0.28 56.97 -14.12
N SER A 19 0.30 57.76 -13.05
CA SER A 19 1.19 57.53 -11.90
C SER A 19 0.43 56.77 -10.83
N GLY A 20 0.72 55.48 -10.68
CA GLY A 20 0.29 54.62 -9.58
C GLY A 20 1.31 53.49 -9.42
N GLY A 21 2.04 53.48 -8.31
CA GLY A 21 3.25 52.67 -8.13
C GLY A 21 2.99 51.17 -7.98
N GLY A 22 3.07 50.44 -9.10
CA GLY A 22 3.45 49.04 -9.18
C GLY A 22 4.81 48.95 -9.85
N THR A 23 5.58 47.89 -9.61
CA THR A 23 6.93 47.74 -10.19
C THR A 23 6.94 47.56 -11.72
N GLY A 24 5.80 47.70 -12.42
CA GLY A 24 5.64 47.37 -13.84
C GLY A 24 5.70 45.86 -14.10
N PHE A 25 5.72 45.05 -13.04
CA PHE A 25 5.87 43.60 -13.07
C PHE A 25 4.78 42.95 -12.21
N CYS A 26 4.17 41.91 -12.75
CA CYS A 26 3.28 41.01 -12.06
C CYS A 26 3.98 39.68 -11.76
N ARG A 27 3.96 39.25 -10.50
CA ARG A 27 4.48 37.94 -10.08
C ARG A 27 3.41 36.89 -10.29
N VAL A 28 3.64 35.94 -11.19
CA VAL A 28 2.70 34.84 -11.44
C VAL A 28 3.40 33.49 -11.28
N THR A 29 2.64 32.51 -10.82
CA THR A 29 3.06 31.12 -10.87
C THR A 29 2.59 30.53 -12.19
N VAL A 30 3.50 30.07 -13.03
CA VAL A 30 3.19 29.29 -14.23
C VAL A 30 3.36 27.80 -13.93
N VAL A 31 2.28 27.03 -14.09
CA VAL A 31 2.28 25.57 -13.96
C VAL A 31 2.34 24.95 -15.37
N ALA A 32 3.50 24.40 -15.70
CA ALA A 32 3.74 23.63 -16.91
C ALA A 32 3.51 22.13 -16.67
N PRO A 33 3.41 21.30 -17.73
CA PRO A 33 3.19 19.85 -17.59
C PRO A 33 4.22 19.14 -16.69
N ASP A 34 5.50 19.54 -16.80
CA ASP A 34 6.61 18.89 -16.10
C ASP A 34 7.15 19.68 -14.91
N GLY A 35 6.52 20.80 -14.54
CA GLY A 35 7.05 21.65 -13.48
C GLY A 35 6.24 22.91 -13.18
N ARG A 36 6.66 23.62 -12.13
CA ARG A 36 6.10 24.89 -11.70
C ARG A 36 7.23 25.91 -11.64
N VAL A 37 7.02 27.09 -12.22
CA VAL A 37 7.97 28.20 -12.18
C VAL A 37 7.25 29.47 -11.74
N ASP A 38 7.85 30.19 -10.80
CA ASP A 38 7.36 31.50 -10.38
C ASP A 38 8.14 32.56 -11.16
N VAL A 39 7.44 33.37 -11.93
CA VAL A 39 8.04 34.37 -12.84
C VAL A 39 7.45 35.75 -12.57
N ALA A 40 8.31 36.77 -12.61
CA ALA A 40 7.89 38.16 -12.61
C ALA A 40 7.84 38.65 -14.07
N LEU A 41 6.63 38.91 -14.57
CA LEU A 41 6.38 39.28 -15.96
C LEU A 41 5.95 40.75 -16.04
N PRO A 42 6.42 41.52 -17.05
CA PRO A 42 5.93 42.88 -17.27
C PRO A 42 4.40 42.93 -17.42
N GLU A 43 3.74 43.82 -16.70
CA GLU A 43 2.26 43.86 -16.65
C GLU A 43 1.63 44.56 -17.86
N ASP A 44 2.40 45.42 -18.54
CA ASP A 44 1.96 46.27 -19.66
C ASP A 44 2.24 45.68 -21.06
N ILE A 45 2.97 44.56 -21.13
CA ILE A 45 3.34 43.92 -22.39
C ILE A 45 2.28 42.87 -22.79
N PRO A 46 1.89 42.76 -24.07
CA PRO A 46 1.01 41.70 -24.55
C PRO A 46 1.54 40.31 -24.20
N VAL A 47 0.63 39.41 -23.82
CA VAL A 47 0.98 38.03 -23.44
C VAL A 47 1.72 37.28 -24.56
N ALA A 48 1.42 37.56 -25.83
CA ALA A 48 2.11 36.98 -26.99
C ALA A 48 3.63 37.21 -26.99
N ASP A 49 4.07 38.41 -26.57
CA ASP A 49 5.49 38.78 -26.56
C ASP A 49 6.23 38.16 -25.36
N LEU A 50 5.48 37.79 -24.31
CA LEU A 50 6.00 37.13 -23.11
C LEU A 50 6.10 35.60 -23.28
N HIS A 51 5.37 35.01 -24.24
CA HIS A 51 5.35 33.56 -24.46
C HIS A 51 6.75 32.92 -24.63
N PRO A 52 7.66 33.44 -25.46
CA PRO A 52 8.98 32.83 -25.64
C PRO A 52 9.81 32.80 -24.35
N GLU A 53 9.73 33.87 -23.55
CA GLU A 53 10.37 33.98 -22.23
C GLU A 53 9.75 32.98 -21.24
N ILE A 54 8.42 32.87 -21.18
CA ILE A 54 7.71 31.93 -20.29
C ILE A 54 8.04 30.49 -20.65
N LEU A 55 8.11 30.14 -21.93
CA LEU A 55 8.50 28.81 -22.40
C LEU A 55 9.94 28.48 -22.04
N ARG A 56 10.86 29.43 -22.23
CA ARG A 56 12.27 29.28 -21.84
C ARG A 56 12.41 29.07 -20.33
N LEU A 57 11.71 29.88 -19.52
CA LEU A 57 11.77 29.81 -18.05
C LEU A 57 11.07 28.57 -17.47
N SER A 58 10.04 28.07 -18.14
CA SER A 58 9.35 26.82 -17.77
C SER A 58 10.05 25.56 -18.32
N GLY A 59 11.13 25.71 -19.10
CA GLY A 59 11.87 24.60 -19.70
C GLY A 59 11.08 23.84 -20.76
N GLN A 60 10.02 24.45 -21.30
CA GLN A 60 9.14 23.83 -22.30
C GLN A 60 9.64 24.20 -23.70
N SER A 61 10.28 23.24 -24.36
CA SER A 61 10.60 23.34 -25.79
C SER A 61 9.66 22.44 -26.58
N PRO A 62 9.06 22.91 -27.69
CA PRO A 62 8.34 22.01 -28.59
C PRO A 62 9.25 20.85 -28.99
N ALA A 63 8.79 19.62 -28.78
CA ALA A 63 9.47 18.43 -29.31
C ALA A 63 9.44 18.48 -30.85
N GLU A 64 10.45 17.90 -31.49
CA GLU A 64 10.53 17.83 -32.95
C GLU A 64 9.32 17.04 -33.49
N GLY A 65 8.38 17.72 -34.17
CA GLY A 65 7.10 17.15 -34.62
C GLY A 65 5.91 17.28 -33.65
N GLY A 66 6.05 17.99 -32.52
CA GLY A 66 4.97 18.24 -31.56
C GLY A 66 4.01 19.38 -31.96
N PRO A 67 2.81 19.46 -31.35
CA PRO A 67 1.87 20.55 -31.59
C PRO A 67 2.49 21.91 -31.29
N VAL A 68 2.35 22.86 -32.23
CA VAL A 68 2.89 24.22 -32.07
C VAL A 68 1.93 25.09 -31.28
N GLY A 69 2.40 25.63 -30.15
CA GLY A 69 1.69 26.65 -29.38
C GLY A 69 1.26 26.18 -27.98
N TYR A 70 1.40 27.09 -27.02
CA TYR A 70 0.89 26.94 -25.66
C TYR A 70 -0.04 28.11 -25.36
N HIS A 71 -1.04 27.87 -24.53
CA HIS A 71 -1.91 28.89 -23.97
C HIS A 71 -1.76 28.97 -22.47
N LEU A 72 -1.83 30.19 -21.94
CA LEU A 72 -1.98 30.42 -20.51
C LEU A 72 -3.47 30.38 -20.18
N VAL A 73 -3.81 29.54 -19.21
CA VAL A 73 -5.18 29.35 -18.75
C VAL A 73 -5.24 29.70 -17.27
N ARG A 74 -6.19 30.54 -16.89
CA ARG A 74 -6.45 30.88 -15.50
C ARG A 74 -7.08 29.68 -14.78
N ARG A 75 -7.03 29.68 -13.44
CA ARG A 75 -7.59 28.60 -12.61
C ARG A 75 -9.09 28.33 -12.85
N ASP A 76 -9.84 29.34 -13.28
CA ASP A 76 -11.26 29.25 -13.63
C ASP A 76 -11.51 28.59 -15.00
N GLY A 77 -10.45 28.26 -15.75
CA GLY A 77 -10.53 27.68 -17.10
C GLY A 77 -10.55 28.72 -18.22
N THR A 78 -10.47 30.02 -17.90
CA THR A 78 -10.45 31.08 -18.90
C THR A 78 -9.08 31.13 -19.60
N VAL A 79 -9.07 31.00 -20.93
CA VAL A 79 -7.86 31.15 -21.75
C VAL A 79 -7.50 32.64 -21.85
N LEU A 80 -6.25 32.98 -21.54
CA LEU A 80 -5.76 34.36 -21.68
C LEU A 80 -5.66 34.72 -23.17
N ASP A 81 -6.12 35.92 -23.49
CA ASP A 81 -6.01 36.52 -24.82
C ASP A 81 -4.56 36.97 -25.05
N SER A 82 -3.88 36.35 -26.02
CA SER A 82 -2.48 36.64 -26.32
C SER A 82 -2.26 38.09 -26.82
N ALA A 83 -3.30 38.76 -27.33
CA ALA A 83 -3.20 40.14 -27.82
C ALA A 83 -3.25 41.20 -26.70
N ARG A 84 -3.57 40.81 -25.45
CA ARG A 84 -3.74 41.73 -24.33
C ARG A 84 -2.65 41.57 -23.29
N SER A 85 -2.35 42.64 -22.55
CA SER A 85 -1.40 42.59 -21.43
C SER A 85 -2.00 41.94 -20.18
N LEU A 86 -1.14 41.56 -19.22
CA LEU A 86 -1.58 40.97 -17.94
C LEU A 86 -2.44 41.94 -17.13
N ALA A 87 -2.09 43.23 -17.12
CA ALA A 87 -2.85 44.29 -16.47
C ALA A 87 -4.23 44.48 -17.13
N ALA A 88 -4.31 44.45 -18.47
CA ALA A 88 -5.56 44.57 -19.22
C ALA A 88 -6.51 43.39 -18.98
N GLN A 89 -5.96 42.22 -18.63
CA GLN A 89 -6.71 41.01 -18.29
C GLN A 89 -6.94 40.84 -16.78
N ARG A 90 -6.54 41.83 -15.97
CA ARG A 90 -6.70 41.87 -14.51
C ARG A 90 -6.10 40.63 -13.82
N ILE A 91 -4.93 40.21 -14.27
CA ILE A 91 -4.15 39.18 -13.58
C ILE A 91 -3.49 39.83 -12.35
N LEU A 92 -3.61 39.16 -11.20
CA LEU A 92 -3.11 39.66 -9.92
C LEU A 92 -1.77 39.03 -9.56
N ASP A 93 -1.00 39.72 -8.72
CA ASP A 93 0.20 39.15 -8.11
C ASP A 93 -0.14 37.90 -7.28
N GLY A 94 0.66 36.85 -7.49
CA GLY A 94 0.50 35.52 -6.90
C GLY A 94 -0.51 34.64 -7.62
N GLU A 95 -1.08 35.10 -8.74
CA GLU A 95 -2.03 34.30 -9.52
C GLU A 95 -1.36 33.12 -10.22
N LEU A 96 -2.10 32.02 -10.32
CA LEU A 96 -1.62 30.74 -10.82
C LEU A 96 -2.20 30.49 -12.22
N LEU A 97 -1.32 30.44 -13.22
CA LEU A 97 -1.63 30.25 -14.62
C LEU A 97 -1.14 28.87 -15.07
N SER A 98 -2.02 28.08 -15.69
CA SER A 98 -1.68 26.79 -16.27
C SER A 98 -1.22 26.99 -17.72
N LEU A 99 -0.04 26.50 -18.04
CA LEU A 99 0.47 26.45 -19.40
C LEU A 99 -0.02 25.14 -20.05
N ARG A 100 -0.93 25.25 -21.02
CA ARG A 100 -1.56 24.12 -21.70
C ARG A 100 -1.12 24.03 -23.16
N PRO A 101 -0.73 22.86 -23.69
CA PRO A 101 -0.48 22.67 -25.11
C PRO A 101 -1.73 23.01 -25.93
N PHE A 102 -1.56 23.67 -27.08
CA PHE A 102 -2.67 24.03 -27.98
C PHE A 102 -3.53 22.82 -28.36
N ALA A 103 -2.90 21.65 -28.55
CA ALA A 103 -3.60 20.42 -28.89
C ALA A 103 -4.62 19.97 -27.83
N GLU A 104 -4.46 20.36 -26.56
CA GLU A 104 -5.43 20.05 -25.50
C GLU A 104 -6.65 20.98 -25.52
N SER A 105 -6.58 22.08 -26.27
CA SER A 105 -7.67 23.07 -26.41
C SER A 105 -8.47 22.91 -27.71
N LEU A 106 -8.11 21.94 -28.55
CA LEU A 106 -8.88 21.60 -29.74
C LEU A 106 -10.30 21.15 -29.33
N PRO A 107 -11.35 21.57 -30.07
CA PRO A 107 -12.68 21.00 -29.89
C PRO A 107 -12.61 19.48 -29.96
N PRO A 108 -13.48 18.76 -29.23
CA PRO A 108 -13.52 17.31 -29.31
C PRO A 108 -13.68 16.88 -30.77
N ALA A 109 -12.96 15.83 -31.16
CA ALA A 109 -13.03 15.29 -32.51
C ALA A 109 -14.50 15.01 -32.87
N VAL A 110 -14.99 15.68 -33.91
CA VAL A 110 -16.29 15.41 -34.49
C VAL A 110 -16.09 14.22 -35.43
N PHE A 111 -16.72 13.10 -35.08
CA PHE A 111 -16.69 11.91 -35.92
C PHE A 111 -17.87 11.98 -36.89
N ASP A 112 -17.57 11.81 -38.18
CA ASP A 112 -18.60 11.79 -39.23
C ASP A 112 -19.36 10.46 -39.28
N ASP A 113 -18.77 9.39 -38.72
CA ASP A 113 -19.39 8.07 -38.62
C ASP A 113 -19.59 7.65 -37.15
N VAL A 114 -20.79 7.13 -36.88
CA VAL A 114 -21.14 6.50 -35.60
C VAL A 114 -20.25 5.30 -35.32
N SER A 115 -19.82 4.57 -36.36
CA SER A 115 -18.93 3.41 -36.21
C SER A 115 -17.55 3.81 -35.66
N ASP A 116 -16.97 4.91 -36.15
CA ASP A 116 -15.72 5.47 -35.67
C ASP A 116 -15.86 6.12 -34.28
N ALA A 117 -16.98 6.77 -34.01
CA ALA A 117 -17.30 7.30 -32.68
C ALA A 117 -17.37 6.15 -31.65
N VAL A 118 -18.00 5.03 -32.00
CA VAL A 118 -18.09 3.85 -31.12
C VAL A 118 -16.73 3.15 -31.01
N ALA A 119 -15.98 2.99 -32.10
CA ALA A 119 -14.66 2.36 -32.08
C ALA A 119 -13.68 3.15 -31.22
N SER A 120 -13.66 4.47 -31.35
CA SER A 120 -12.82 5.37 -30.54
C SER A 120 -13.24 5.41 -29.07
N ALA A 121 -14.55 5.39 -28.78
CA ALA A 121 -15.06 5.28 -27.42
C ALA A 121 -14.67 3.94 -26.77
N VAL A 122 -14.82 2.82 -27.48
CA VAL A 122 -14.46 1.48 -26.99
C VAL A 122 -12.95 1.34 -26.78
N ALA A 123 -12.14 1.85 -27.71
CA ALA A 123 -10.68 1.84 -27.57
C ALA A 123 -10.19 2.70 -26.38
N ARG A 124 -10.92 3.77 -26.03
CA ARG A 124 -10.61 4.63 -24.88
C ARG A 124 -11.02 3.98 -23.56
N ASP A 125 -12.18 3.34 -23.49
CA ASP A 125 -12.75 2.81 -22.24
C ASP A 125 -12.32 1.38 -21.91
N ARG A 126 -11.97 0.56 -22.91
CA ARG A 126 -11.61 -0.84 -22.70
C ARG A 126 -10.13 -1.07 -22.96
N ARG A 127 -9.40 -1.42 -21.90
CA ARG A 127 -8.04 -1.95 -22.04
C ARG A 127 -8.13 -3.32 -22.73
N PHE A 128 -7.57 -3.43 -23.93
CA PHE A 128 -7.42 -4.71 -24.61
C PHE A 128 -6.55 -5.66 -23.79
N TRP A 129 -6.75 -6.98 -23.97
CA TRP A 129 -5.86 -7.98 -23.40
C TRP A 129 -4.47 -7.81 -23.99
N THR A 130 -3.49 -7.46 -23.14
CA THR A 130 -2.11 -7.24 -23.55
C THR A 130 -1.22 -8.40 -23.15
N ASP A 131 -0.06 -8.53 -23.80
CA ASP A 131 0.97 -9.51 -23.40
C ASP A 131 1.40 -9.34 -21.95
N GLY A 132 1.37 -8.11 -21.42
CA GLY A 132 1.62 -7.81 -20.01
C GLY A 132 0.58 -8.45 -19.07
N LEU A 133 -0.71 -8.39 -19.43
CA LEU A 133 -1.78 -9.04 -18.67
C LEU A 133 -1.71 -10.57 -18.79
N MET A 134 -1.39 -11.09 -19.99
CA MET A 134 -1.18 -12.52 -20.20
C MET A 134 -0.03 -13.05 -19.34
N ARG A 135 1.09 -12.33 -19.33
CA ARG A 135 2.24 -12.67 -18.50
C ARG A 135 1.92 -12.58 -17.01
N GLY A 136 1.27 -11.50 -16.57
CA GLY A 136 0.90 -11.32 -15.16
C GLY A 136 -0.06 -12.42 -14.66
N SER A 137 -1.10 -12.73 -15.44
CA SER A 137 -2.05 -13.80 -15.13
C SER A 137 -1.42 -15.19 -15.15
N GLY A 138 -0.54 -15.47 -16.13
CA GLY A 138 0.22 -16.72 -16.20
C GLY A 138 1.15 -16.93 -15.01
N LEU A 139 1.88 -15.88 -14.59
CA LEU A 139 2.75 -15.94 -13.41
C LEU A 139 1.95 -16.10 -12.12
N PHE A 140 0.82 -15.41 -12.00
CA PHE A 140 -0.08 -15.56 -10.86
C PHE A 140 -0.64 -16.99 -10.78
N GLY A 141 -1.21 -17.51 -11.88
CA GLY A 141 -1.73 -18.87 -11.95
C GLY A 141 -0.66 -19.93 -11.67
N GLY A 142 0.55 -19.75 -12.22
CA GLY A 142 1.69 -20.61 -11.93
C GLY A 142 2.07 -20.61 -10.45
N SER A 143 2.17 -19.44 -9.83
CA SER A 143 2.47 -19.31 -8.39
C SER A 143 1.43 -19.98 -7.50
N VAL A 144 0.14 -19.83 -7.85
CA VAL A 144 -0.97 -20.52 -7.17
C VAL A 144 -0.83 -22.04 -7.30
N LEU A 145 -0.56 -22.57 -8.50
CA LEU A 145 -0.39 -24.01 -8.72
C LEU A 145 0.86 -24.58 -8.02
N LEU A 146 1.96 -23.82 -7.95
CA LEU A 146 3.16 -24.22 -7.22
C LEU A 146 2.94 -24.23 -5.69
N THR A 147 2.09 -23.33 -5.19
CA THR A 147 1.65 -23.34 -3.79
C THR A 147 0.70 -24.51 -3.53
N LEU A 148 -0.21 -24.79 -4.47
CA LEU A 148 -1.07 -25.97 -4.42
C LEU A 148 -0.25 -27.27 -4.43
N LEU A 149 0.86 -27.34 -5.16
CA LEU A 149 1.78 -28.49 -5.12
C LEU A 149 2.29 -28.73 -3.68
N ALA A 150 2.72 -27.69 -2.98
CA ALA A 150 3.13 -27.82 -1.58
C ALA A 150 1.98 -28.34 -0.71
N PHE A 151 0.76 -27.83 -0.92
CA PHE A 151 -0.42 -28.29 -0.20
C PHE A 151 -0.78 -29.76 -0.51
N VAL A 152 -0.68 -30.19 -1.77
CA VAL A 152 -0.90 -31.60 -2.17
C VAL A 152 0.11 -32.51 -1.47
N LEU A 153 1.38 -32.11 -1.41
CA LEU A 153 2.42 -32.89 -0.72
C LEU A 153 2.21 -32.91 0.79
N TRP A 154 1.72 -31.82 1.39
CA TRP A 154 1.34 -31.76 2.80
C TRP A 154 0.16 -32.68 3.14
N GLN A 155 -0.85 -32.76 2.25
CA GLN A 155 -2.03 -33.63 2.43
C GLN A 155 -1.83 -35.09 1.99
N ALA A 156 -0.64 -35.46 1.50
CA ALA A 156 -0.40 -36.78 0.91
C ALA A 156 -0.53 -37.93 1.91
N ASP A 157 -0.18 -37.68 3.17
CA ASP A 157 -0.38 -38.61 4.28
C ASP A 157 -1.58 -38.16 5.12
N PRO A 158 -2.50 -39.06 5.55
CA PRO A 158 -3.64 -38.70 6.40
C PRO A 158 -3.28 -38.04 7.73
N ARG A 159 -2.06 -38.25 8.23
CA ARG A 159 -1.51 -37.61 9.45
C ARG A 159 -0.67 -36.37 9.13
N HIS A 160 -0.60 -35.97 7.86
CA HIS A 160 0.29 -34.93 7.35
C HIS A 160 1.76 -35.24 7.64
N ASP A 161 2.12 -36.52 7.66
CA ASP A 161 3.52 -36.93 7.79
C ASP A 161 4.28 -36.62 6.51
N THR A 162 5.13 -35.60 6.62
CA THR A 162 6.01 -35.16 5.55
C THR A 162 7.36 -35.87 5.62
N HIS A 163 7.62 -36.68 6.65
CA HIS A 163 8.83 -37.47 6.78
C HIS A 163 8.81 -38.67 5.83
N GLY A 164 9.34 -38.47 4.63
CA GLY A 164 9.40 -39.51 3.60
C GLY A 164 9.36 -38.91 2.20
N LEU A 165 8.72 -39.63 1.28
CA LEU A 165 8.62 -39.24 -0.12
C LEU A 165 7.99 -37.84 -0.32
N PRO A 166 6.91 -37.45 0.39
CA PRO A 166 6.32 -36.11 0.21
C PRO A 166 7.27 -34.97 0.57
N GLY A 167 8.00 -35.08 1.70
CA GLY A 167 9.00 -34.08 2.11
C GLY A 167 10.20 -34.02 1.18
N VAL A 168 10.67 -35.15 0.66
CA VAL A 168 11.76 -35.18 -0.34
C VAL A 168 11.32 -34.50 -1.63
N LEU A 169 10.13 -34.81 -2.15
CA LEU A 169 9.59 -34.15 -3.35
C LEU A 169 9.42 -32.65 -3.13
N ALA A 170 8.91 -32.23 -1.97
CA ALA A 170 8.76 -30.83 -1.62
C ALA A 170 10.12 -30.13 -1.52
N GLY A 171 11.10 -30.75 -0.88
CA GLY A 171 12.48 -30.24 -0.77
C GLY A 171 13.16 -30.09 -2.14
N VAL A 172 13.04 -31.08 -3.02
CA VAL A 172 13.57 -31.02 -4.39
C VAL A 172 12.87 -29.92 -5.19
N ALA A 173 11.53 -29.84 -5.14
CA ALA A 173 10.78 -28.79 -5.79
C ALA A 173 11.19 -27.40 -5.28
N ALA A 174 11.36 -27.24 -3.97
CA ALA A 174 11.82 -25.99 -3.36
C ALA A 174 13.19 -25.56 -3.89
N LEU A 175 14.16 -26.48 -3.96
CA LEU A 175 15.50 -26.19 -4.47
C LEU A 175 15.49 -25.84 -5.97
N LEU A 176 14.73 -26.56 -6.78
CA LEU A 176 14.60 -26.28 -8.22
C LEU A 176 13.95 -24.92 -8.46
N LEU A 177 12.86 -24.63 -7.76
CA LEU A 177 12.15 -23.34 -7.86
C LEU A 177 13.00 -22.18 -7.34
N LEU A 178 13.75 -22.39 -6.25
CA LEU A 178 14.69 -21.40 -5.72
C LEU A 178 15.78 -21.09 -6.75
N ALA A 179 16.39 -22.11 -7.35
CA ALA A 179 17.41 -21.93 -8.39
C ALA A 179 16.85 -21.16 -9.60
N LEU A 180 15.67 -21.56 -10.09
CA LEU A 180 14.98 -20.87 -11.19
C LEU A 180 14.68 -19.41 -10.84
N ALA A 181 14.15 -19.15 -9.63
CA ALA A 181 13.86 -17.79 -9.17
C ALA A 181 15.13 -16.93 -9.08
N CYS A 182 16.24 -17.50 -8.59
CA CYS A 182 17.53 -16.82 -8.52
C CYS A 182 18.06 -16.46 -9.91
N VAL A 183 17.98 -17.40 -10.87
CA VAL A 183 18.37 -17.16 -12.26
C VAL A 183 17.49 -16.08 -12.89
N ARG A 184 16.17 -16.12 -12.70
CA ARG A 184 15.25 -15.07 -13.20
C ARG A 184 15.54 -13.70 -12.59
N ALA A 185 15.87 -13.65 -11.30
CA ALA A 185 16.20 -12.39 -10.63
C ALA A 185 17.55 -11.80 -11.06
N ARG A 186 18.59 -12.63 -11.25
CA ARG A 186 19.96 -12.14 -11.54
C ARG A 186 20.31 -12.06 -13.01
N VAL A 187 19.94 -13.07 -13.79
CA VAL A 187 20.37 -13.19 -15.20
C VAL A 187 19.39 -12.47 -16.12
N TYR A 188 18.10 -12.58 -15.84
CA TYR A 188 17.03 -12.02 -16.69
C TYR A 188 16.48 -10.67 -16.18
N ASP A 189 16.90 -10.21 -15.00
CA ASP A 189 16.32 -9.06 -14.26
C ASP A 189 14.77 -9.09 -14.22
N ASP A 190 14.20 -10.31 -14.20
CA ASP A 190 12.77 -10.54 -14.23
C ASP A 190 12.23 -10.77 -12.81
N ARG A 191 11.82 -9.65 -12.21
CA ARG A 191 11.27 -9.58 -10.85
C ARG A 191 9.94 -10.32 -10.70
N GLY A 192 9.04 -10.17 -11.68
CA GLY A 192 7.71 -10.77 -11.62
C GLY A 192 7.77 -12.29 -11.58
N SER A 193 8.61 -12.87 -12.45
CA SER A 193 8.81 -14.32 -12.48
C SER A 193 9.57 -14.82 -11.25
N ALA A 194 10.57 -14.07 -10.77
CA ALA A 194 11.31 -14.41 -9.57
C ALA A 194 10.41 -14.46 -8.33
N VAL A 195 9.49 -13.49 -8.16
CA VAL A 195 8.52 -13.50 -7.07
C VAL A 195 7.54 -14.66 -7.20
N ALA A 196 6.99 -14.90 -8.39
CA ALA A 196 6.03 -15.99 -8.62
C ALA A 196 6.61 -17.38 -8.28
N LEU A 197 7.83 -17.65 -8.77
CA LEU A 197 8.58 -18.87 -8.49
C LEU A 197 9.05 -18.94 -7.03
N GLY A 198 9.49 -17.81 -6.47
CA GLY A 198 9.98 -17.72 -5.10
C GLY A 198 8.90 -18.02 -4.06
N VAL A 199 7.65 -17.57 -4.28
CA VAL A 199 6.50 -17.92 -3.42
C VAL A 199 6.27 -19.44 -3.42
N GLY A 200 6.30 -20.06 -4.60
CA GLY A 200 6.22 -21.51 -4.72
C GLY A 200 7.38 -22.23 -4.04
N ALA A 201 8.61 -21.71 -4.17
CA ALA A 201 9.80 -22.25 -3.52
C ALA A 201 9.67 -22.22 -1.99
N MET A 202 9.21 -21.11 -1.42
CA MET A 202 9.01 -20.97 0.04
C MET A 202 7.91 -21.89 0.55
N ALA A 203 6.79 -22.02 -0.16
CA ALA A 203 5.72 -22.95 0.22
C ALA A 203 6.22 -24.40 0.26
N ASN A 204 6.94 -24.83 -0.77
CA ASN A 204 7.51 -26.17 -0.83
C ASN A 204 8.67 -26.35 0.18
N ALA A 205 9.45 -25.30 0.46
CA ALA A 205 10.49 -25.33 1.48
C ALA A 205 9.90 -25.53 2.89
N ALA A 206 8.74 -24.95 3.18
CA ALA A 206 8.04 -25.16 4.45
C ALA A 206 7.69 -26.64 4.66
N VAL A 207 7.13 -27.27 3.62
CA VAL A 207 6.72 -28.69 3.63
C VAL A 207 7.93 -29.64 3.63
N GLY A 208 8.99 -29.32 2.89
CA GLY A 208 10.24 -30.08 2.91
C GLY A 208 10.96 -29.95 4.26
N GLY A 209 10.95 -28.75 4.85
CA GLY A 209 11.56 -28.46 6.14
C GLY A 209 10.85 -29.16 7.31
N SER A 210 9.52 -29.20 7.31
CA SER A 210 8.75 -29.93 8.33
C SER A 210 9.02 -31.44 8.29
N GLY A 211 9.32 -32.00 7.12
CA GLY A 211 9.63 -33.43 6.92
C GLY A 211 11.04 -33.88 7.31
N LEU A 212 11.92 -32.97 7.75
CA LEU A 212 13.30 -33.30 8.11
C LEU A 212 13.41 -34.20 9.36
N LEU A 213 12.41 -34.17 10.24
CA LEU A 213 12.35 -35.00 11.45
C LEU A 213 11.09 -35.87 11.46
N PRO A 214 11.19 -37.16 11.85
CA PRO A 214 10.03 -38.03 12.01
C PRO A 214 9.12 -37.60 13.16
N PHE A 215 7.85 -38.00 13.11
CA PHE A 215 6.93 -37.85 14.23
C PHE A 215 7.25 -38.78 15.40
N ALA A 216 7.02 -38.30 16.63
CA ALA A 216 6.87 -39.20 17.76
C ALA A 216 5.59 -40.03 17.57
N ALA A 217 5.67 -41.34 17.80
CA ALA A 217 4.59 -42.27 17.49
C ALA A 217 3.23 -41.82 18.08
N GLY A 218 2.25 -41.56 17.22
CA GLY A 218 0.88 -41.21 17.61
C GLY A 218 0.58 -39.71 17.74
N GLN A 219 1.53 -38.81 17.44
CA GLN A 219 1.28 -37.37 17.41
C GLN A 219 1.23 -36.83 15.97
N GLY A 220 0.46 -35.75 15.76
CA GLY A 220 0.43 -35.00 14.50
C GLY A 220 1.64 -34.05 14.36
N PRO A 221 1.61 -33.11 13.40
CA PRO A 221 2.70 -32.15 13.21
C PRO A 221 2.94 -31.34 14.50
N GLY A 222 4.14 -31.47 15.06
CA GLY A 222 4.54 -30.87 16.32
C GLY A 222 5.30 -29.55 16.16
N ARG A 223 5.71 -29.00 17.32
CA ARG A 223 6.40 -27.70 17.41
C ARG A 223 7.75 -27.69 16.67
N LEU A 224 8.49 -28.80 16.72
CA LEU A 224 9.78 -28.93 16.06
C LEU A 224 9.66 -28.92 14.54
N GLN A 225 8.64 -29.56 13.97
CA GLN A 225 8.40 -29.53 12.53
C GLN A 225 8.03 -28.12 12.05
N PHE A 226 7.19 -27.41 12.81
CA PHE A 226 6.87 -26.01 12.48
C PHE A 226 8.12 -25.11 12.60
N LEU A 227 8.97 -25.32 13.60
CA LEU A 227 10.24 -24.60 13.76
C LEU A 227 11.15 -24.82 12.54
N LEU A 228 11.29 -26.06 12.07
CA LEU A 228 12.09 -26.40 10.88
C LEU A 228 11.47 -25.87 9.58
N ALA A 229 10.15 -25.87 9.46
CA ALA A 229 9.45 -25.22 8.35
C ALA A 229 9.75 -23.71 8.31
N CYS A 230 9.66 -23.02 9.46
CA CYS A 230 10.05 -21.61 9.55
C CYS A 230 11.52 -21.39 9.19
N ALA A 231 12.43 -22.26 9.64
CA ALA A 231 13.85 -22.17 9.30
C ALA A 231 14.10 -22.34 7.80
N ALA A 232 13.44 -23.32 7.16
CA ALA A 232 13.57 -23.57 5.73
C ALA A 232 13.03 -22.40 4.88
N VAL A 233 11.88 -21.84 5.25
CA VAL A 233 11.33 -20.62 4.63
C VAL A 233 12.29 -19.44 4.84
N LEU A 234 12.84 -19.27 6.04
CA LEU A 234 13.77 -18.19 6.35
C LEU A 234 15.01 -18.24 5.47
N VAL A 235 15.65 -19.41 5.35
CA VAL A 235 16.83 -19.59 4.50
C VAL A 235 16.49 -19.30 3.04
N THR A 236 15.38 -19.85 2.54
CA THR A 236 14.92 -19.64 1.16
C THR A 236 14.65 -18.16 0.87
N ALA A 237 13.93 -17.48 1.77
CA ALA A 237 13.59 -16.07 1.65
C ALA A 237 14.83 -15.17 1.74
N LEU A 238 15.80 -15.49 2.61
CA LEU A 238 17.08 -14.77 2.72
C LEU A 238 17.89 -14.90 1.44
N VAL A 239 17.99 -16.10 0.85
CA VAL A 239 18.68 -16.29 -0.43
C VAL A 239 18.02 -15.44 -1.52
N LEU A 240 16.69 -15.49 -1.64
CA LEU A 240 15.96 -14.68 -2.63
C LEU A 240 16.14 -13.17 -2.40
N MET A 241 16.12 -12.72 -1.15
CA MET A 241 16.35 -11.33 -0.77
C MET A 241 17.77 -10.86 -1.13
N LEU A 242 18.80 -11.67 -0.87
CA LEU A 242 20.20 -11.36 -1.20
C LEU A 242 20.46 -11.39 -2.71
N VAL A 243 19.73 -12.24 -3.42
CA VAL A 243 19.88 -12.43 -4.87
C VAL A 243 19.06 -11.39 -5.65
N ALA A 244 17.97 -10.84 -5.13
CA ALA A 244 17.16 -9.85 -5.83
C ALA A 244 17.82 -8.44 -5.79
N PRO A 245 18.16 -7.83 -6.93
CA PRO A 245 18.76 -6.48 -6.94
C PRO A 245 17.76 -5.36 -6.58
N SER A 246 16.46 -5.59 -6.80
CA SER A 246 15.36 -4.69 -6.42
C SER A 246 14.02 -5.43 -6.45
N GLY A 247 12.98 -4.87 -5.82
CA GLY A 247 11.65 -5.48 -5.74
C GLY A 247 11.57 -6.67 -4.77
N ASP A 248 12.42 -6.71 -3.76
CA ASP A 248 12.51 -7.81 -2.78
C ASP A 248 11.47 -7.74 -1.66
N GLY A 249 10.54 -6.78 -1.71
CA GLY A 249 9.48 -6.57 -0.71
C GLY A 249 8.78 -7.86 -0.25
N PRO A 250 8.30 -8.75 -1.15
CA PRO A 250 7.71 -10.02 -0.75
C PRO A 250 8.68 -10.92 0.01
N PHE A 251 9.95 -11.00 -0.39
CA PHE A 251 10.95 -11.82 0.30
C PHE A 251 11.27 -11.26 1.69
N VAL A 252 11.36 -9.94 1.83
CA VAL A 252 11.51 -9.26 3.13
C VAL A 252 10.34 -9.60 4.07
N ALA A 253 9.12 -9.66 3.54
CA ALA A 253 7.94 -10.06 4.32
C ALA A 253 8.08 -11.48 4.88
N PHE A 254 8.52 -12.43 4.04
CA PHE A 254 8.74 -13.81 4.48
C PHE A 254 9.94 -13.94 5.42
N VAL A 255 11.03 -13.20 5.21
CA VAL A 255 12.17 -13.16 6.16
C VAL A 255 11.70 -12.71 7.53
N PHE A 256 10.93 -11.62 7.61
CA PHE A 256 10.40 -11.12 8.88
C PHE A 256 9.44 -12.12 9.53
N ALA A 257 8.44 -12.60 8.79
CA ALA A 257 7.43 -13.50 9.31
C ALA A 257 8.02 -14.85 9.77
N SER A 258 8.93 -15.43 8.99
CA SER A 258 9.61 -16.69 9.34
C SER A 258 10.59 -16.52 10.50
N THR A 259 11.27 -15.38 10.63
CA THR A 259 12.09 -15.07 11.81
C THR A 259 11.24 -15.00 13.07
N VAL A 260 10.11 -14.29 13.02
CA VAL A 260 9.17 -14.22 14.14
C VAL A 260 8.63 -15.61 14.47
N GLY A 261 8.15 -16.36 13.46
CA GLY A 261 7.66 -17.72 13.64
C GLY A 261 8.70 -18.66 14.26
N LEU A 262 9.95 -18.58 13.79
CA LEU A 262 11.07 -19.37 14.32
C LEU A 262 11.33 -19.05 15.80
N LEU A 263 11.49 -17.77 16.15
CA LEU A 263 11.76 -17.33 17.52
C LEU A 263 10.63 -17.70 18.47
N VAL A 264 9.40 -17.44 18.05
CA VAL A 264 8.20 -17.71 18.84
C VAL A 264 8.03 -19.21 19.08
N THR A 265 8.26 -20.04 18.06
CA THR A 265 8.20 -21.51 18.18
C THR A 265 9.38 -22.07 18.96
N PHE A 266 10.55 -21.44 18.90
CA PHE A 266 11.70 -21.81 19.73
C PHE A 266 11.38 -21.58 21.21
N VAL A 267 10.87 -20.39 21.57
CA VAL A 267 10.43 -20.08 22.94
C VAL A 267 9.35 -21.06 23.39
N ALA A 268 8.35 -21.31 22.54
CA ALA A 268 7.28 -22.30 22.78
C ALA A 268 7.79 -23.70 23.13
N THR A 269 8.87 -24.12 22.46
CA THR A 269 9.45 -25.44 22.65
C THR A 269 10.18 -25.52 23.97
N LEU A 270 10.83 -24.44 24.42
CA LEU A 270 11.53 -24.36 25.70
C LEU A 270 10.59 -24.24 26.90
N THR A 271 9.51 -23.48 26.77
CA THR A 271 8.61 -23.13 27.89
C THR A 271 7.42 -24.07 28.04
N GLY A 272 7.14 -24.92 27.05
CA GLY A 272 5.98 -25.83 27.09
C GLY A 272 4.64 -25.16 26.75
N ILE A 273 4.59 -23.86 26.53
CA ILE A 273 3.38 -23.06 26.25
C ILE A 273 2.58 -23.62 25.06
N SER A 274 1.25 -23.60 25.13
CA SER A 274 0.35 -24.11 24.10
C SER A 274 0.33 -23.24 22.83
N ALA A 275 -0.02 -23.83 21.68
CA ALA A 275 -0.04 -23.13 20.39
C ALA A 275 -0.97 -21.91 20.38
N VAL A 276 -2.07 -21.97 21.13
CA VAL A 276 -3.06 -20.87 21.24
C VAL A 276 -2.48 -19.68 22.01
N GLU A 277 -1.83 -19.94 23.15
CA GLU A 277 -1.17 -18.91 23.96
C GLU A 277 -0.05 -18.20 23.19
N ILE A 278 0.74 -18.98 22.44
CA ILE A 278 1.79 -18.44 21.58
C ILE A 278 1.22 -17.58 20.45
N ALA A 279 0.17 -18.08 19.79
CA ALA A 279 -0.51 -17.34 18.74
C ALA A 279 -1.12 -16.03 19.29
N ALA A 280 -1.53 -15.99 20.56
CA ALA A 280 -2.07 -14.77 21.17
C ALA A 280 -1.06 -13.63 21.32
N VAL A 281 0.24 -13.92 21.36
CA VAL A 281 1.31 -12.90 21.42
C VAL A 281 1.53 -12.23 20.05
N GLY A 282 1.27 -12.97 18.95
CA GLY A 282 1.52 -12.52 17.59
C GLY A 282 0.80 -11.22 17.22
N PRO A 283 -0.53 -11.10 17.39
CA PRO A 283 -1.28 -9.93 16.95
C PRO A 283 -0.93 -8.63 17.66
N PRO A 284 -0.82 -8.55 19.01
CA PRO A 284 -0.36 -7.33 19.67
C PRO A 284 1.01 -6.87 19.18
N VAL A 285 1.94 -7.81 18.97
CA VAL A 285 3.30 -7.51 18.48
C VAL A 285 3.26 -7.04 17.02
N ALA A 286 2.56 -7.75 16.14
CA ALA A 286 2.48 -7.43 14.72
C ALA A 286 1.80 -6.06 14.48
N VAL A 287 0.66 -5.82 15.14
CA VAL A 287 -0.10 -4.57 15.02
C VAL A 287 0.65 -3.42 15.69
N GLY A 288 1.27 -3.66 16.84
CA GLY A 288 2.12 -2.67 17.52
C GLY A 288 3.32 -2.28 16.67
N ALA A 289 3.99 -3.25 16.03
CA ALA A 289 5.13 -3.02 15.17
C ALA A 289 4.81 -2.08 13.99
N LEU A 290 3.59 -2.14 13.43
CA LEU A 290 3.15 -1.27 12.31
C LEU A 290 3.38 0.23 12.60
N ALA A 291 3.21 0.66 13.86
CA ALA A 291 3.41 2.06 14.25
C ALA A 291 4.88 2.51 14.12
N PHE A 292 5.83 1.58 14.26
CA PHE A 292 7.27 1.85 14.26
C PHE A 292 7.93 1.57 12.90
N LEU A 293 7.25 0.86 11.99
CA LEU A 293 7.82 0.45 10.70
C LEU A 293 8.30 1.61 9.82
N PRO A 294 7.59 2.76 9.69
CA PRO A 294 8.09 3.88 8.89
C PRO A 294 9.43 4.42 9.40
N GLY A 295 9.58 4.55 10.73
CA GLY A 295 10.82 5.00 11.35
C GLY A 295 11.96 3.98 11.26
N LEU A 296 11.65 2.68 11.33
CA LEU A 296 12.64 1.63 11.13
C LEU A 296 13.09 1.54 9.67
N SER A 297 12.17 1.67 8.72
CA SER A 297 12.48 1.65 7.29
C SER A 297 13.41 2.81 6.89
N THR A 298 13.15 4.03 7.35
CA THR A 298 14.01 5.19 7.02
C THR A 298 15.42 5.02 7.57
N ARG A 299 15.56 4.46 8.78
CA ARG A 299 16.85 4.14 9.41
C ARG A 299 17.59 3.03 8.66
N LEU A 300 16.92 1.94 8.31
CA LEU A 300 17.51 0.82 7.55
C LEU A 300 17.88 1.22 6.13
N ALA A 301 17.08 2.09 5.51
CA ALA A 301 17.38 2.69 4.22
C ALA A 301 18.48 3.75 4.31
N ARG A 302 18.89 4.20 5.51
CA ARG A 302 19.90 5.24 5.77
C ARG A 302 19.60 6.60 5.11
N LEU A 303 18.32 6.94 4.92
CA LEU A 303 17.95 8.19 4.26
C LEU A 303 18.58 9.38 4.99
N PRO A 304 19.18 10.34 4.27
CA PRO A 304 19.76 11.53 4.90
C PRO A 304 18.64 12.28 5.62
N ILE A 305 18.70 12.28 6.95
CA ILE A 305 17.77 13.03 7.78
C ILE A 305 18.19 14.49 7.63
N GLY A 306 17.40 15.28 6.91
CA GLY A 306 17.54 16.73 6.85
C GLY A 306 17.15 17.34 8.20
N PHE A 307 17.90 17.01 9.25
CA PHE A 307 17.78 17.67 10.53
C PHE A 307 18.71 18.87 10.48
N ASP A 308 18.14 20.03 10.18
CA ASP A 308 18.80 21.30 10.46
C ASP A 308 18.36 21.70 11.89
N PRO A 309 19.24 21.62 12.90
CA PRO A 309 18.88 22.05 14.24
C PRO A 309 18.41 23.51 14.19
N PRO A 310 17.28 23.87 14.83
CA PRO A 310 16.88 25.26 14.91
C PRO A 310 18.03 26.05 15.54
N ARG A 311 18.55 27.05 14.80
CA ARG A 311 19.64 27.91 15.25
C ARG A 311 19.22 28.70 16.49
N THR A 312 19.39 28.11 17.68
CA THR A 312 19.27 28.80 18.96
C THR A 312 20.63 29.35 19.34
N ALA A 313 21.11 30.34 18.58
CA ALA A 313 22.24 31.17 18.98
C ALA A 313 22.06 32.56 18.37
N VAL A 314 21.37 33.44 19.11
CA VAL A 314 21.59 34.88 19.00
C VAL A 314 22.98 35.14 19.58
N GLY A 315 23.93 35.53 18.73
CA GLY A 315 25.25 36.00 19.17
C GLY A 315 26.37 35.01 18.88
N GLY A 316 27.07 35.28 17.77
CA GLY A 316 28.28 34.57 17.39
C GLY A 316 28.56 34.77 15.90
N TYR A 317 29.04 35.95 15.53
CA TYR A 317 29.67 36.19 14.22
C TYR A 317 31.06 35.55 14.16
N ASP A 318 31.16 34.30 14.56
CA ASP A 318 32.36 33.47 14.44
C ASP A 318 31.90 32.02 14.39
N GLY A 319 32.04 31.39 13.23
CA GLY A 319 31.60 30.01 13.06
C GLY A 319 31.80 29.57 11.63
N GLY A 320 32.79 28.69 11.44
CA GLY A 320 33.34 28.31 10.15
C GLY A 320 32.30 28.01 9.08
N GLU A 321 32.67 28.39 7.87
CA GLU A 321 32.08 27.94 6.61
C GLU A 321 31.68 26.46 6.76
N GLY A 322 30.39 26.21 6.93
CA GLY A 322 29.86 24.87 6.77
C GLY A 322 30.25 24.46 5.37
N ALA A 323 31.15 23.47 5.27
CA ALA A 323 31.66 22.96 4.01
C ALA A 323 30.49 22.88 3.03
N PRO A 324 30.61 23.48 1.81
CA PRO A 324 29.51 23.52 0.87
C PRO A 324 28.98 22.10 0.73
N GLN A 325 27.71 21.89 1.09
CA GLN A 325 27.06 20.60 0.88
C GLN A 325 27.22 20.30 -0.61
N GLY A 326 28.08 19.34 -0.93
CA GLY A 326 28.35 18.97 -2.31
C GLY A 326 27.04 18.66 -3.04
N PRO A 327 27.01 18.76 -4.38
CA PRO A 327 25.79 18.56 -5.15
C PRO A 327 25.11 17.26 -4.71
N VAL A 328 23.89 17.41 -4.19
CA VAL A 328 23.11 16.28 -3.68
C VAL A 328 22.83 15.34 -4.84
N ASP A 329 23.40 14.13 -4.79
CA ASP A 329 23.18 13.11 -5.81
C ASP A 329 21.73 12.61 -5.72
N ALA A 330 20.87 13.27 -6.51
CA ALA A 330 19.44 12.98 -6.57
C ALA A 330 19.18 11.53 -7.01
N ALA A 331 20.04 10.93 -7.83
CA ALA A 331 19.89 9.55 -8.26
C ALA A 331 20.14 8.57 -7.10
N ARG A 332 21.16 8.83 -6.28
CA ARG A 332 21.44 8.05 -5.07
C ARG A 332 20.32 8.16 -4.03
N ILE A 333 19.82 9.37 -3.77
CA ILE A 333 18.69 9.57 -2.84
C ILE A 333 17.43 8.87 -3.35
N ALA A 334 17.14 8.97 -4.65
CA ALA A 334 15.99 8.29 -5.24
C ALA A 334 16.10 6.75 -5.13
N ALA A 335 17.29 6.18 -5.35
CA ALA A 335 17.52 4.74 -5.15
C ALA A 335 17.34 4.33 -3.68
N GLN A 336 17.83 5.16 -2.76
CA GLN A 336 17.71 4.93 -1.32
C GLN A 336 16.26 5.02 -0.82
N ALA A 337 15.49 5.98 -1.35
CA ALA A 337 14.08 6.12 -1.07
C ALA A 337 13.26 4.93 -1.60
N ARG A 338 13.56 4.47 -2.83
CA ARG A 338 12.94 3.25 -3.39
C ARG A 338 13.23 2.03 -2.53
N ARG A 339 14.48 1.87 -2.08
CA ARG A 339 14.87 0.77 -1.17
C ARG A 339 14.11 0.83 0.15
N GLY A 340 14.00 2.01 0.77
CA GLY A 340 13.20 2.18 1.99
C GLY A 340 11.73 1.85 1.77
N HIS A 341 11.16 2.24 0.63
CA HIS A 341 9.79 1.88 0.29
C HIS A 341 9.60 0.36 0.18
N GLU A 342 10.49 -0.34 -0.53
CA GLU A 342 10.45 -1.81 -0.66
C GLU A 342 10.58 -2.54 0.68
N LEU A 343 11.50 -2.08 1.55
CA LEU A 343 11.66 -2.60 2.91
C LEU A 343 10.40 -2.36 3.75
N LEU A 344 9.77 -1.19 3.63
CA LEU A 344 8.53 -0.89 4.35
C LEU A 344 7.38 -1.78 3.89
N VAL A 345 7.22 -1.97 2.57
CA VAL A 345 6.22 -2.90 2.01
C VAL A 345 6.45 -4.32 2.54
N GLY A 346 7.71 -4.76 2.57
CA GLY A 346 8.07 -6.07 3.10
C GLY A 346 7.78 -6.22 4.60
N LEU A 347 8.18 -5.25 5.43
CA LEU A 347 7.91 -5.29 6.86
C LEU A 347 6.40 -5.26 7.18
N VAL A 348 5.62 -4.44 6.46
CA VAL A 348 4.15 -4.42 6.58
C VAL A 348 3.56 -5.76 6.16
N GLY A 349 4.04 -6.33 5.04
CA GLY A 349 3.67 -7.67 4.58
C GLY A 349 4.01 -8.75 5.60
N GLY A 350 5.15 -8.64 6.28
CA GLY A 350 5.58 -9.56 7.33
C GLY A 350 4.66 -9.50 8.56
N CYS A 351 4.33 -8.29 9.03
CA CYS A 351 3.32 -8.12 10.09
C CYS A 351 1.95 -8.66 9.68
N ALA A 352 1.55 -8.45 8.42
CA ALA A 352 0.33 -9.01 7.84
C ALA A 352 0.32 -10.55 7.88
N LEU A 353 1.41 -11.20 7.48
CA LEU A 353 1.55 -12.66 7.54
C LEU A 353 1.49 -13.17 8.99
N VAL A 354 2.18 -12.51 9.94
CA VAL A 354 2.14 -12.89 11.37
C VAL A 354 0.73 -12.74 11.94
N ALA A 355 0.03 -11.66 11.61
CA ALA A 355 -1.34 -11.42 12.07
C ALA A 355 -2.32 -12.48 11.54
N VAL A 356 -2.27 -12.80 10.24
CA VAL A 356 -3.15 -13.79 9.61
C VAL A 356 -2.87 -15.20 10.13
N THR A 357 -1.59 -15.57 10.25
CA THR A 357 -1.23 -16.90 10.75
C THR A 357 -1.64 -17.09 12.21
N ALA A 358 -1.43 -16.08 13.05
CA ALA A 358 -1.91 -16.08 14.43
C ALA A 358 -3.45 -16.11 14.51
N ALA A 359 -4.15 -15.28 13.75
CA ALA A 359 -5.61 -15.27 13.69
C ALA A 359 -6.19 -16.61 13.20
N GLY A 360 -5.50 -17.30 12.29
CA GLY A 360 -5.82 -18.67 11.90
C GLY A 360 -5.79 -19.62 13.10
N VAL A 361 -4.66 -19.71 13.82
CA VAL A 361 -4.55 -20.59 15.00
C VAL A 361 -5.60 -20.26 16.06
N LEU A 362 -5.82 -18.97 16.33
CA LEU A 362 -6.80 -18.50 17.31
C LEU A 362 -8.25 -18.75 16.87
N GLY A 363 -8.57 -18.57 15.59
CA GLY A 363 -9.91 -18.76 15.03
C GLY A 363 -10.36 -20.23 15.04
N PHE A 364 -9.43 -21.16 14.81
CA PHE A 364 -9.68 -22.60 14.90
C PHE A 364 -9.61 -23.16 16.33
N SER A 365 -9.17 -22.36 17.31
CA SER A 365 -9.15 -22.78 18.71
C SER A 365 -10.56 -22.83 19.32
N ASP A 366 -10.74 -23.61 20.38
CA ASP A 366 -11.99 -23.66 21.16
C ASP A 366 -12.09 -22.56 22.22
N ASP A 367 -11.05 -21.74 22.36
CA ASP A 367 -11.02 -20.65 23.32
C ASP A 367 -11.77 -19.42 22.80
N VAL A 368 -12.72 -18.94 23.60
CA VAL A 368 -13.54 -17.76 23.29
C VAL A 368 -12.67 -16.50 23.23
N TRP A 369 -11.69 -16.38 24.13
CA TRP A 369 -10.80 -15.22 24.15
C TRP A 369 -9.90 -15.18 22.92
N GLY A 370 -9.38 -16.33 22.47
CA GLY A 370 -8.66 -16.46 21.22
C GLY A 370 -9.48 -16.02 20.00
N ARG A 371 -10.73 -16.47 19.90
CA ARG A 371 -11.65 -16.06 18.82
C ARG A 371 -11.93 -14.55 18.83
N LEU A 372 -12.12 -13.94 20.01
CA LEU A 372 -12.26 -12.49 20.15
C LEU A 372 -10.99 -11.74 19.78
N LEU A 373 -9.82 -12.27 20.13
CA LEU A 373 -8.54 -11.70 19.75
C LEU A 373 -8.33 -11.75 18.22
N ALA A 374 -8.71 -12.85 17.56
CA ALA A 374 -8.68 -12.95 16.10
C ALA A 374 -9.60 -11.91 15.43
N LEU A 375 -10.80 -11.70 15.99
CA LEU A 375 -11.74 -10.67 15.52
C LEU A 375 -11.14 -9.26 15.67
N ALA A 376 -10.61 -8.95 16.85
CA ALA A 376 -9.97 -7.66 17.13
C ALA A 376 -8.76 -7.42 16.22
N THR A 377 -7.99 -8.47 15.92
CA THR A 377 -6.85 -8.43 14.99
C THR A 377 -7.31 -8.10 13.56
N GLY A 378 -8.35 -8.78 13.08
CA GLY A 378 -8.92 -8.52 11.75
C GLY A 378 -9.41 -7.07 11.60
N ALA A 379 -10.17 -6.59 12.59
CA ALA A 379 -10.66 -5.21 12.63
C ALA A 379 -9.50 -4.20 12.72
N ALA A 380 -8.53 -4.42 13.60
CA ALA A 380 -7.38 -3.53 13.77
C ALA A 380 -6.54 -3.43 12.50
N MET A 381 -6.29 -4.54 11.79
CA MET A 381 -5.53 -4.54 10.53
C MET A 381 -6.26 -3.81 9.41
N MET A 382 -7.59 -3.94 9.32
CA MET A 382 -8.38 -3.16 8.35
C MET A 382 -8.34 -1.67 8.65
N MET A 383 -8.48 -1.28 9.93
CA MET A 383 -8.44 0.13 10.34
C MET A 383 -7.05 0.72 10.13
N ARG A 384 -5.99 -0.01 10.47
CA ARG A 384 -4.58 0.40 10.29
C ARG A 384 -4.18 0.63 8.83
N ALA A 385 -4.97 0.15 7.86
CA ALA A 385 -4.72 0.40 6.45
C ALA A 385 -4.65 1.91 6.13
N HIS A 386 -5.34 2.77 6.90
CA HIS A 386 -5.33 4.23 6.70
C HIS A 386 -3.97 4.88 7.00
N LEU A 387 -3.08 4.23 7.76
CA LEU A 387 -1.73 4.74 8.06
C LEU A 387 -0.84 4.81 6.82
N PHE A 388 -1.20 4.08 5.77
CA PHE A 388 -0.40 3.93 4.57
C PHE A 388 -1.05 4.65 3.40
N ARG A 389 -0.24 5.37 2.63
CA ARG A 389 -0.69 6.03 1.39
C ARG A 389 -0.55 5.15 0.15
N TYR A 390 0.35 4.16 0.20
CA TYR A 390 0.70 3.34 -0.95
C TYR A 390 -0.17 2.07 -1.03
N SER A 391 -0.67 1.77 -2.23
CA SER A 391 -1.60 0.67 -2.49
C SER A 391 -1.08 -0.71 -2.06
N ALA A 392 0.23 -0.96 -2.18
CA ALA A 392 0.83 -2.23 -1.75
C ALA A 392 0.70 -2.44 -0.23
N GLN A 393 0.98 -1.40 0.57
CA GLN A 393 0.92 -1.47 2.03
C GLN A 393 -0.53 -1.54 2.52
N VAL A 394 -1.40 -0.71 1.94
CA VAL A 394 -2.85 -0.72 2.18
C VAL A 394 -3.42 -2.10 1.83
N GLY A 395 -3.04 -2.65 0.68
CA GLY A 395 -3.46 -3.97 0.21
C GLY A 395 -3.03 -5.09 1.15
N CYS A 396 -1.78 -5.08 1.64
CA CYS A 396 -1.30 -6.06 2.62
C CYS A 396 -2.11 -6.01 3.93
N ALA A 397 -2.35 -4.81 4.48
CA ALA A 397 -3.10 -4.64 5.71
C ALA A 397 -4.58 -5.05 5.56
N LEU A 398 -5.23 -4.64 4.46
CA LEU A 398 -6.60 -5.02 4.14
C LEU A 398 -6.75 -6.52 3.91
N ALA A 399 -5.86 -7.12 3.11
CA ALA A 399 -5.86 -8.56 2.86
C ALA A 399 -5.65 -9.35 4.15
N ALA A 400 -4.77 -8.88 5.04
CA ALA A 400 -4.56 -9.51 6.34
C ALA A 400 -5.79 -9.40 7.25
N GLY A 401 -6.42 -8.23 7.30
CA GLY A 401 -7.63 -8.02 8.08
C GLY A 401 -8.79 -8.89 7.61
N LEU A 402 -9.07 -8.87 6.31
CA LEU A 402 -10.09 -9.73 5.68
C LEU A 402 -9.77 -11.21 5.83
N GLY A 403 -8.51 -11.61 5.60
CA GLY A 403 -8.06 -12.98 5.77
C GLY A 403 -8.24 -13.48 7.20
N SER A 404 -7.95 -12.65 8.20
CA SER A 404 -8.16 -12.97 9.62
C SER A 404 -9.66 -13.18 9.93
N LEU A 405 -10.54 -12.34 9.39
CA LEU A 405 -12.00 -12.50 9.56
C LEU A 405 -12.54 -13.75 8.86
N VAL A 406 -12.04 -14.06 7.66
CA VAL A 406 -12.41 -15.29 6.93
C VAL A 406 -11.96 -16.53 7.71
N LEU A 407 -10.71 -16.55 8.20
CA LEU A 407 -10.20 -17.67 8.99
C LEU A 407 -10.96 -17.86 10.31
N LEU A 408 -11.33 -16.76 10.98
CA LEU A 408 -12.20 -16.81 12.16
C LEU A 408 -13.58 -17.40 11.81
N GLY A 409 -14.20 -16.91 10.73
CA GLY A 409 -15.50 -17.42 10.27
C GLY A 409 -15.43 -18.91 9.92
N LEU A 410 -14.39 -19.33 9.21
CA LEU A 410 -14.14 -20.75 8.90
C LEU A 410 -13.95 -21.59 10.15
N GLY A 411 -13.15 -21.13 11.13
CA GLY A 411 -12.96 -21.81 12.40
C GLY A 411 -14.27 -21.99 13.17
N LEU A 412 -15.11 -20.95 13.21
CA LEU A 412 -16.45 -21.02 13.82
C LEU A 412 -17.38 -21.99 13.10
N CYS A 413 -17.32 -22.07 11.76
CA CYS A 413 -18.14 -22.99 10.98
C CYS A 413 -17.70 -24.46 11.11
N VAL A 414 -16.40 -24.71 11.08
CA VAL A 414 -15.82 -26.07 11.05
C VAL A 414 -15.80 -26.72 12.43
N ASN A 415 -15.61 -25.96 13.50
CA ASN A 415 -15.54 -26.47 14.88
C ASN A 415 -16.78 -26.08 15.71
N PRO A 416 -17.93 -26.76 15.51
CA PRO A 416 -19.09 -26.59 16.37
C PRO A 416 -18.81 -27.09 17.80
N PRO A 417 -19.33 -26.42 18.85
CA PRO A 417 -19.18 -26.88 20.22
C PRO A 417 -19.73 -28.31 20.37
N GLU A 418 -18.95 -29.20 20.98
CA GLU A 418 -19.28 -30.63 21.06
C GLU A 418 -20.64 -30.90 21.69
N GLY A 419 -21.06 -30.09 22.66
CA GLY A 419 -22.36 -30.21 23.31
C GLY A 419 -23.53 -30.04 22.34
N VAL A 420 -23.39 -29.14 21.37
CA VAL A 420 -24.42 -28.84 20.37
C VAL A 420 -24.46 -29.93 19.31
N VAL A 421 -23.30 -30.47 18.91
CA VAL A 421 -23.21 -31.63 18.00
C VAL A 421 -23.82 -32.88 18.63
N ARG A 422 -23.50 -33.16 19.90
CA ARG A 422 -24.06 -34.31 20.64
C ARG A 422 -25.57 -34.20 20.82
N ALA A 423 -26.11 -33.00 21.04
CA ALA A 423 -27.55 -32.76 21.12
C ALA A 423 -28.25 -33.00 19.78
N ALA A 424 -27.65 -32.52 18.69
CA ALA A 424 -28.18 -32.74 17.35
C ALA A 424 -28.17 -34.21 16.92
N LEU A 425 -27.11 -34.95 17.26
CA LEU A 425 -27.04 -36.40 17.05
C LEU A 425 -28.10 -37.17 17.86
N ARG A 426 -28.63 -36.58 18.94
CA ARG A 426 -29.74 -37.12 19.73
C ARG A 426 -31.11 -36.66 19.22
N GLY A 427 -31.18 -35.92 18.12
CA GLY A 427 -32.40 -35.44 17.49
C GLY A 427 -32.87 -34.04 17.90
N ASP A 428 -32.14 -33.34 18.78
CA ASP A 428 -32.43 -31.96 19.17
C ASP A 428 -31.58 -30.97 18.35
N THR A 429 -32.11 -30.53 17.20
CA THR A 429 -31.40 -29.61 16.29
C THR A 429 -31.56 -28.14 16.65
N GLY A 430 -32.42 -27.79 17.61
CA GLY A 430 -32.78 -26.39 17.89
C GLY A 430 -31.58 -25.50 18.21
N ALA A 431 -30.62 -26.00 18.99
CA ALA A 431 -29.41 -25.28 19.32
C ALA A 431 -28.44 -25.11 18.13
N LEU A 432 -28.40 -26.05 17.19
CA LEU A 432 -27.64 -25.90 15.94
C LEU A 432 -28.29 -24.87 15.02
N ASP A 433 -29.62 -24.93 14.88
CA ASP A 433 -30.39 -24.05 14.00
C ASP A 433 -30.29 -22.58 14.45
N VAL A 434 -30.39 -22.33 15.76
CA VAL A 434 -30.17 -20.99 16.32
C VAL A 434 -28.74 -20.50 16.05
N ARG A 435 -27.74 -21.37 16.19
CA ARG A 435 -26.34 -21.03 15.96
C ARG A 435 -26.06 -20.74 14.49
N THR A 436 -26.58 -21.54 13.55
CA THR A 436 -26.42 -21.31 12.12
C THR A 436 -27.11 -20.02 11.70
N VAL A 437 -28.32 -19.74 12.19
CA VAL A 437 -29.02 -18.47 11.94
C VAL A 437 -28.20 -17.29 12.46
N TRP A 438 -27.68 -17.37 13.69
CA TRP A 438 -26.90 -16.28 14.29
C TRP A 438 -25.55 -16.05 13.58
N LEU A 439 -24.82 -17.12 13.25
CA LEU A 439 -23.56 -17.02 12.49
C LEU A 439 -23.80 -16.49 11.07
N ALA A 440 -24.82 -16.99 10.37
CA ALA A 440 -25.17 -16.50 9.04
C ALA A 440 -25.56 -15.02 9.07
N ALA A 441 -26.38 -14.60 10.05
CA ALA A 441 -26.75 -13.20 10.23
C ALA A 441 -25.53 -12.32 10.55
N ALA A 442 -24.63 -12.78 11.42
CA ALA A 442 -23.41 -12.04 11.77
C ALA A 442 -22.48 -11.86 10.56
N VAL A 443 -22.22 -12.94 9.81
CA VAL A 443 -21.39 -12.88 8.59
C VAL A 443 -22.03 -12.00 7.52
N ALA A 444 -23.35 -12.12 7.31
CA ALA A 444 -24.08 -11.29 6.37
C ALA A 444 -24.04 -9.80 6.77
N ALA A 445 -24.17 -9.49 8.06
CA ALA A 445 -24.07 -8.12 8.57
C ALA A 445 -22.67 -7.54 8.34
N VAL A 446 -21.60 -8.29 8.65
CA VAL A 446 -20.22 -7.83 8.41
C VAL A 446 -19.97 -7.63 6.91
N ALA A 447 -20.41 -8.56 6.06
CA ALA A 447 -20.30 -8.43 4.61
C ALA A 447 -21.06 -7.19 4.09
N ALA A 448 -22.29 -6.97 4.58
CA ALA A 448 -23.09 -5.80 4.23
C ALA A 448 -22.40 -4.48 4.63
N VAL A 449 -21.78 -4.42 5.81
CA VAL A 449 -21.02 -3.24 6.26
C VAL A 449 -19.81 -2.99 5.36
N ILE A 450 -19.01 -4.02 5.07
CA ILE A 450 -17.81 -3.88 4.22
C ILE A 450 -18.20 -3.42 2.81
N VAL A 451 -19.24 -4.03 2.24
CA VAL A 451 -19.76 -3.66 0.91
C VAL A 451 -20.34 -2.24 0.91
N ALA A 452 -21.13 -1.87 1.93
CA ALA A 452 -21.67 -0.53 2.06
C ALA A 452 -20.57 0.52 2.15
N VAL A 453 -19.52 0.28 2.94
CA VAL A 453 -18.35 1.16 3.02
C VAL A 453 -17.68 1.29 1.66
N GLY A 454 -17.45 0.17 0.95
CA GLY A 454 -16.83 0.16 -0.38
C GLY A 454 -17.63 0.91 -1.46
N LEU A 455 -18.97 0.92 -1.36
CA LEU A 455 -19.84 1.58 -2.33
C LEU A 455 -20.12 3.06 -2.00
N ILE A 456 -20.20 3.41 -0.71
CA ILE A 456 -20.64 4.73 -0.25
C ILE A 456 -19.46 5.69 -0.09
N VAL A 457 -18.37 5.24 0.54
CA VAL A 457 -17.26 6.12 0.94
C VAL A 457 -16.56 6.77 -0.25
N PRO A 458 -16.26 6.08 -1.37
CA PRO A 458 -15.59 6.71 -2.51
C PRO A 458 -16.42 7.82 -3.19
N ASN A 459 -17.76 7.69 -3.16
CA ASN A 459 -18.67 8.60 -3.86
C ASN A 459 -19.12 9.79 -3.00
N LYS A 460 -19.40 9.55 -1.71
CA LYS A 460 -19.96 10.57 -0.80
C LYS A 460 -18.93 11.15 0.16
N GLY A 461 -17.74 10.54 0.25
CA GLY A 461 -16.77 10.85 1.29
C GLY A 461 -17.23 10.38 2.68
N VAL A 462 -16.38 10.58 3.67
CA VAL A 462 -16.67 10.28 5.07
C VAL A 462 -17.02 11.58 5.78
N THR A 463 -18.17 11.64 6.46
CA THR A 463 -18.50 12.83 7.28
C THR A 463 -17.58 12.90 8.51
N PRO A 464 -17.32 14.09 9.09
CA PRO A 464 -16.45 14.23 10.25
C PRO A 464 -16.85 13.35 11.45
N PHE A 465 -18.16 13.09 11.61
CA PHE A 465 -18.69 12.18 12.63
C PHE A 465 -18.18 10.74 12.43
N TRP A 466 -18.29 10.20 11.21
CA TRP A 466 -17.83 8.84 10.91
C TRP A 466 -16.31 8.72 10.96
N GLY A 467 -15.58 9.77 10.57
CA GLY A 467 -14.13 9.83 10.74
C GLY A 467 -13.73 9.71 12.21
N ARG A 468 -14.34 10.52 13.09
CA ARG A 468 -14.09 10.45 14.53
C ARG A 468 -14.50 9.12 15.15
N PHE A 469 -15.64 8.56 14.75
CA PHE A 469 -16.08 7.26 15.23
C PHE A 469 -15.08 6.17 14.88
N LEU A 470 -14.54 6.17 13.66
CA LEU A 470 -13.56 5.18 13.21
C LEU A 470 -12.24 5.31 13.98
N GLU A 471 -11.78 6.53 14.27
CA GLU A 471 -10.61 6.76 15.14
C GLU A 471 -10.81 6.20 16.55
N ILE A 472 -11.98 6.41 17.15
CA ILE A 472 -12.30 5.87 18.49
C ILE A 472 -12.39 4.35 18.45
N ALA A 473 -13.04 3.80 17.42
CA ALA A 473 -13.15 2.36 17.23
C ALA A 473 -11.77 1.71 17.03
N GLU A 474 -10.88 2.34 16.27
CA GLU A 474 -9.50 1.89 16.12
C GLU A 474 -8.76 1.90 17.45
N GLY A 475 -8.84 2.98 18.21
CA GLY A 475 -8.26 3.07 19.55
C GLY A 475 -8.77 1.95 20.47
N PHE A 476 -10.07 1.66 20.44
CA PHE A 476 -10.68 0.57 21.19
C PHE A 476 -10.12 -0.81 20.80
N PHE A 477 -10.06 -1.14 19.51
CA PHE A 477 -9.51 -2.42 19.06
C PHE A 477 -8.04 -2.56 19.41
N LEU A 478 -7.24 -1.50 19.24
CA LEU A 478 -5.83 -1.53 19.59
C LEU A 478 -5.59 -1.73 21.08
N LEU A 479 -6.35 -1.03 21.94
CA LEU A 479 -6.24 -1.15 23.39
C LEU A 479 -6.73 -2.50 23.92
N THR A 480 -7.66 -3.15 23.23
CA THR A 480 -8.22 -4.45 23.64
C THR A 480 -7.33 -5.65 23.28
N LEU A 481 -6.39 -5.51 22.34
CA LEU A 481 -5.47 -6.61 21.96
C LEU A 481 -4.67 -7.14 23.15
N VAL A 482 -4.15 -6.27 24.01
CA VAL A 482 -3.32 -6.68 25.17
C VAL A 482 -4.16 -7.37 26.26
N PRO A 483 -5.30 -6.82 26.72
CA PRO A 483 -6.20 -7.51 27.64
C PRO A 483 -6.68 -8.86 27.11
N LEU A 484 -7.07 -8.95 25.83
CA LEU A 484 -7.50 -10.22 25.24
C LEU A 484 -6.37 -11.25 25.20
N CYS A 485 -5.14 -10.82 24.88
CA CYS A 485 -3.96 -11.68 24.98
C CYS A 485 -3.78 -12.22 26.41
N LEU A 486 -3.85 -11.37 27.44
CA LEU A 486 -3.77 -11.79 28.85
C LEU A 486 -4.91 -12.73 29.26
N ALA A 487 -6.10 -12.59 28.66
CA ALA A 487 -7.23 -13.49 28.88
C ALA A 487 -6.96 -14.89 28.34
N VAL A 488 -6.35 -14.99 27.15
CA VAL A 488 -5.93 -16.28 26.56
C VAL A 488 -4.91 -16.98 27.46
N PHE A 489 -3.99 -16.23 28.08
CA PHE A 489 -3.03 -16.77 29.07
C PHE A 489 -3.67 -17.14 30.43
N GLY A 490 -4.98 -16.95 30.61
CA GLY A 490 -5.66 -17.27 31.87
C GLY A 490 -5.23 -16.41 33.06
N VAL A 491 -4.60 -15.25 32.82
CA VAL A 491 -4.07 -14.37 33.87
C VAL A 491 -5.20 -13.89 34.79
N TYR A 492 -6.36 -13.53 34.23
CA TYR A 492 -7.51 -13.08 35.01
C TYR A 492 -8.05 -14.17 35.94
N HIS A 493 -8.10 -15.42 35.46
CA HIS A 493 -8.49 -16.56 36.30
C HIS A 493 -7.49 -16.80 37.43
N SER A 494 -6.20 -16.70 37.12
CA SER A 494 -5.11 -16.87 38.10
C SER A 494 -5.15 -15.80 39.19
N VAL A 495 -5.31 -14.53 38.81
CA VAL A 495 -5.43 -13.41 39.76
C VAL A 495 -6.68 -13.55 40.62
N ARG A 496 -7.82 -13.93 40.03
CA ARG A 496 -9.06 -14.14 40.79
C ARG A 496 -8.92 -15.27 41.81
N ALA A 497 -8.24 -16.36 41.45
CA ALA A 497 -7.99 -17.50 42.34
C ALA A 497 -7.03 -17.17 43.50
N LEU A 498 -6.16 -16.17 43.35
CA LEU A 498 -5.29 -15.68 44.44
C LEU A 498 -6.04 -14.79 45.43
N THR A 499 -7.16 -14.19 45.01
CA THR A 499 -7.98 -13.27 45.83
C THR A 499 -9.18 -13.93 46.50
N SER A 500 -9.54 -15.15 46.08
CA SER A 500 -10.58 -15.99 46.71
C SER A 500 -9.97 -16.98 47.68
#